data_AF-A0A671XJ90-F1
#
_entry.id   AF-A0A671XJ90-F1
#
_cell.length_a   1.000
_cell.length_b   1.000
_cell.length_c   1.000
_cell.angle_alpha   90.00
_cell.angle_beta   90.00
_cell.angle_gamma   90.00
#
_symmetry.space_group_name_H-M   'P 1'
#
loop_
_entity.id
_entity.type
_entity.pdbx_description
1 polymer ?
#
loop_
_entity_poly.entity_id
_entity_poly.type
_entity_poly.pdbx_seq_one_letter_code
_entity_poly.pdbx_strand_id
1 'polypeptide(L)'
;VCPLHVYHFIKETKTWEEAQRYCREHYTDLATVYDMNDTQRLNDSVNTGEAWIGLHSNIRQENRVWHWSLPGVEVTKYFWAQQEPNDNDGTDNCVVIKNNEWHDHRCSHKRAFICYDEKQYIFHDDKKTWSEAQEYCREKHTDLVSGLHQLVDRKLRSEIQNQKNKNSFYWIGLFTDGWGWSDGSKASFRNWKSFEDDNSKKCAVTLLPSQKWDSRDCDKKKPFFCYKEENMILIKEKKTWEEASDYCIKNHRGLVSITDSSQQRWAAEKAKEADTGYVWLGLRYTCVLDLWFWVNDELVCYKNWASDEEPVEWCDRAVAMSKGEGHEWHTKADNEKFNFICALH
;
A
#
# COMPACT_ATOMS: atom_id res chain seq x y z
N VAL A 1 10.44 4.34 -4.35
CA VAL A 1 9.15 4.92 -3.93
C VAL A 1 8.10 3.85 -4.19
N CYS A 2 7.56 3.19 -3.16
CA CYS A 2 6.43 2.26 -3.36
C CYS A 2 5.19 3.05 -3.82
N PRO A 3 4.52 2.66 -4.92
CA PRO A 3 3.32 3.33 -5.37
C PRO A 3 2.04 2.74 -4.74
N LEU A 4 1.22 3.65 -4.23
CA LEU A 4 -0.25 3.83 -4.22
C LEU A 4 -1.25 2.64 -4.23
N HIS A 5 -0.89 1.48 -4.81
CA HIS A 5 -1.81 0.38 -5.05
C HIS A 5 -1.29 -0.93 -4.46
N VAL A 6 -2.17 -1.61 -3.73
CA VAL A 6 -1.97 -2.99 -3.30
C VAL A 6 -2.56 -3.89 -4.38
N TYR A 7 -1.78 -4.83 -4.94
CA TYR A 7 -2.26 -5.75 -5.98
C TYR A 7 -2.56 -7.12 -5.37
N HIS A 8 -3.65 -7.75 -5.80
CA HIS A 8 -4.11 -9.05 -5.33
C HIS A 8 -4.24 -10.01 -6.52
N PHE A 9 -3.40 -11.05 -6.57
CA PHE A 9 -3.49 -12.07 -7.61
C PHE A 9 -4.55 -13.12 -7.27
N ILE A 10 -5.58 -13.21 -8.12
CA ILE A 10 -6.68 -14.14 -7.95
C ILE A 10 -6.46 -15.34 -8.86
N LYS A 11 -6.23 -16.51 -8.25
CA LYS A 11 -5.94 -17.78 -8.96
C LYS A 11 -7.15 -18.32 -9.74
N GLU A 12 -8.38 -17.86 -9.44
CA GLU A 12 -9.57 -18.27 -10.17
C GLU A 12 -9.54 -17.80 -11.62
N THR A 13 -10.00 -18.65 -12.54
CA THR A 13 -10.05 -18.28 -13.96
C THR A 13 -11.42 -17.73 -14.36
N LYS A 14 -11.44 -16.49 -14.85
CA LYS A 14 -12.66 -15.78 -15.26
C LYS A 14 -12.45 -15.07 -16.60
N THR A 15 -13.54 -14.80 -17.32
CA THR A 15 -13.46 -13.87 -18.48
C THR A 15 -13.08 -12.48 -17.97
N TRP A 16 -12.61 -11.60 -18.84
CA TRP A 16 -12.17 -10.26 -18.41
C TRP A 16 -13.30 -9.49 -17.70
N GLU A 17 -14.53 -9.55 -18.22
CA GLU A 17 -15.69 -8.88 -17.61
C GLU A 17 -16.11 -9.52 -16.27
N GLU A 18 -16.05 -10.85 -16.17
CA GLU A 18 -16.30 -11.57 -14.91
C GLU A 18 -15.24 -11.24 -13.85
N ALA A 19 -13.97 -11.14 -14.26
CA ALA A 19 -12.85 -10.75 -13.42
C ALA A 19 -12.98 -9.30 -12.93
N GLN A 20 -13.35 -8.37 -13.81
CA GLN A 20 -13.63 -6.98 -13.44
C GLN A 20 -14.76 -6.89 -12.41
N ARG A 21 -15.86 -7.60 -12.63
CA ARG A 21 -16.98 -7.63 -11.69
C ARG A 21 -16.55 -8.18 -10.34
N TYR A 22 -15.79 -9.27 -10.31
CA TYR A 22 -15.24 -9.81 -9.07
C TYR A 22 -14.35 -8.78 -8.35
N CYS A 23 -13.43 -8.14 -9.06
CA CYS A 23 -12.57 -7.13 -8.46
C CYS A 23 -13.36 -5.94 -7.92
N ARG A 24 -14.45 -5.53 -8.56
CA ARG A 24 -15.31 -4.44 -8.05
C ARG A 24 -16.21 -4.86 -6.89
N GLU A 25 -16.46 -6.15 -6.72
CA GLU A 25 -17.23 -6.69 -5.61
C GLU A 25 -16.38 -6.86 -4.34
N HIS A 26 -15.10 -7.20 -4.51
CA HIS A 26 -14.20 -7.54 -3.41
C HIS A 26 -13.04 -6.55 -3.16
N TYR A 27 -12.71 -5.72 -4.14
CA TYR A 27 -11.57 -4.78 -4.16
C TYR A 27 -11.98 -3.46 -4.85
N THR A 28 -11.02 -2.66 -5.35
CA THR A 28 -11.32 -1.45 -6.12
C THR A 28 -11.68 -1.75 -7.59
N ASP A 29 -10.77 -2.33 -8.37
CA ASP A 29 -10.99 -2.74 -9.78
C ASP A 29 -9.87 -3.72 -10.22
N LEU A 30 -9.86 -4.14 -11.48
CA LEU A 30 -8.72 -4.84 -12.10
C LEU A 30 -7.46 -3.96 -12.11
N ALA A 31 -6.29 -4.59 -11.98
CA ALA A 31 -5.01 -3.93 -11.83
C ALA A 31 -4.73 -2.88 -12.92
N THR A 32 -4.38 -1.69 -12.47
CA THR A 32 -3.92 -0.58 -13.31
C THR A 32 -2.41 -0.43 -13.18
N VAL A 33 -1.70 -0.25 -14.29
CA VAL A 33 -0.23 -0.21 -14.33
C VAL A 33 0.27 1.17 -14.72
N TYR A 34 1.13 1.78 -13.91
CA TYR A 34 1.63 3.13 -14.17
C TYR A 34 3.10 3.16 -14.59
N ASP A 35 3.91 2.19 -14.15
CA ASP A 35 5.33 2.12 -14.45
C ASP A 35 5.87 0.68 -14.60
N MET A 36 7.16 0.55 -14.94
CA MET A 36 7.80 -0.76 -15.11
C MET A 36 7.90 -1.55 -13.80
N ASN A 37 7.91 -0.87 -12.67
CA ASN A 37 7.95 -1.51 -11.36
C ASN A 37 6.59 -2.16 -11.07
N ASP A 38 5.47 -1.54 -11.46
CA ASP A 38 4.15 -2.18 -11.45
C ASP A 38 4.11 -3.42 -12.34
N THR A 39 4.65 -3.34 -13.56
CA THR A 39 4.74 -4.49 -14.48
C THR A 39 5.58 -5.63 -13.87
N GLN A 40 6.72 -5.32 -13.26
CA GLN A 40 7.55 -6.30 -12.57
C GLN A 40 6.82 -6.95 -11.39
N ARG A 41 6.17 -6.14 -10.53
CA ARG A 41 5.38 -6.60 -9.38
C ARG A 41 4.22 -7.51 -9.77
N LEU A 42 3.50 -7.15 -10.83
CA LEU A 42 2.37 -7.94 -11.32
C LEU A 42 2.86 -9.28 -11.88
N ASN A 43 3.99 -9.31 -12.58
CA ASN A 43 4.55 -10.54 -13.11
C ASN A 43 5.10 -11.45 -12.01
N ASP A 44 5.76 -10.90 -11.00
CA ASP A 44 6.22 -11.64 -9.82
C ASP A 44 5.03 -12.28 -9.07
N SER A 45 3.83 -11.70 -9.18
CA SER A 45 2.59 -12.21 -8.57
C SER A 45 1.96 -13.36 -9.34
N VAL A 46 2.31 -13.51 -10.62
CA VAL A 46 1.72 -14.49 -11.54
C VAL A 46 2.67 -15.69 -11.62
N ASN A 47 2.43 -16.68 -10.78
CA ASN A 47 3.30 -17.85 -10.71
C ASN A 47 3.20 -18.70 -12.00
N THR A 48 4.20 -18.59 -12.89
CA THR A 48 4.39 -19.29 -14.17
C THR A 48 3.32 -19.13 -15.26
N GLY A 49 2.44 -18.13 -15.16
CA GLY A 49 1.29 -17.94 -16.07
C GLY A 49 1.16 -16.54 -16.67
N GLU A 50 -0.03 -16.26 -17.21
CA GLU A 50 -0.44 -14.92 -17.65
C GLU A 50 -1.77 -14.56 -16.98
N ALA A 51 -1.98 -13.29 -16.66
CA ALA A 51 -3.13 -12.84 -15.87
C ALA A 51 -3.77 -11.58 -16.42
N TRP A 52 -5.10 -11.47 -16.32
CA TRP A 52 -5.82 -10.27 -16.72
C TRP A 52 -5.42 -9.06 -15.88
N ILE A 53 -5.19 -7.94 -16.57
CA ILE A 53 -5.11 -6.60 -15.99
C ILE A 53 -6.27 -5.74 -16.50
N GLY A 54 -6.44 -4.55 -15.94
CA GLY A 54 -7.55 -3.66 -16.23
C GLY A 54 -7.50 -2.99 -17.61
N LEU A 55 -6.44 -3.19 -18.41
CA LEU A 55 -6.32 -2.55 -19.72
C LEU A 55 -7.19 -3.29 -20.75
N HIS A 56 -8.04 -2.54 -21.44
CA HIS A 56 -8.88 -3.06 -22.51
C HIS A 56 -9.12 -2.03 -23.61
N SER A 57 -9.65 -2.49 -24.74
CA SER A 57 -10.05 -1.64 -25.86
C SER A 57 -11.46 -1.98 -26.32
N ASN A 58 -12.07 -1.06 -27.08
CA ASN A 58 -13.39 -1.27 -27.66
C ASN A 58 -13.27 -1.92 -29.04
N ILE A 59 -14.17 -2.86 -29.32
CA ILE A 59 -14.27 -3.57 -30.60
C ILE A 59 -14.62 -2.58 -31.74
N ARG A 60 -13.92 -2.71 -32.89
CA ARG A 60 -14.19 -2.05 -34.19
C ARG A 60 -13.91 -0.54 -34.29
N GLN A 61 -12.66 -0.13 -34.09
CA GLN A 61 -12.20 1.16 -34.61
C GLN A 61 -10.87 0.98 -35.34
N GLU A 62 -10.77 1.57 -36.54
CA GLU A 62 -9.51 1.68 -37.32
C GLU A 62 -8.40 2.35 -36.49
N ASN A 63 -8.77 3.05 -35.42
CA ASN A 63 -7.89 3.65 -34.41
C ASN A 63 -8.20 3.08 -33.02
N ARG A 64 -7.64 1.91 -32.71
CA ARG A 64 -7.80 1.23 -31.43
C ARG A 64 -7.26 2.10 -30.28
N VAL A 65 -8.13 2.51 -29.36
CA VAL A 65 -7.75 3.29 -28.17
C VAL A 65 -7.83 2.39 -26.94
N TRP A 66 -6.79 2.41 -26.11
CA TRP A 66 -6.70 1.64 -24.87
C TRP A 66 -7.18 2.46 -23.68
N HIS A 67 -7.94 1.82 -22.80
CA HIS A 67 -8.48 2.42 -21.59
C HIS A 67 -8.35 1.45 -20.42
N TRP A 68 -8.10 2.03 -19.24
CA TRP A 68 -8.13 1.28 -17.99
C TRP A 68 -9.58 1.03 -17.58
N SER A 69 -9.81 -0.11 -16.94
CA SER A 69 -11.10 -0.53 -16.43
C SER A 69 -11.68 0.47 -15.42
N LEU A 70 -10.81 1.15 -14.66
CA LEU A 70 -11.19 2.24 -13.78
C LEU A 70 -11.46 3.53 -14.59
N PRO A 71 -12.67 4.11 -14.54
CA PRO A 71 -13.01 5.32 -15.27
C PRO A 71 -12.15 6.53 -14.87
N GLY A 72 -11.72 7.32 -15.85
CA GLY A 72 -10.97 8.56 -15.61
C GLY A 72 -9.47 8.37 -15.39
N VAL A 73 -8.95 7.14 -15.46
CA VAL A 73 -7.51 6.88 -15.48
C VAL A 73 -6.99 6.84 -16.91
N GLU A 74 -6.03 7.72 -17.21
CA GLU A 74 -5.38 7.79 -18.51
C GLU A 74 -4.23 6.78 -18.63
N VAL A 75 -4.07 6.21 -19.83
CA VAL A 75 -2.92 5.37 -20.17
C VAL A 75 -1.72 6.27 -20.48
N THR A 76 -0.74 6.31 -19.57
CA THR A 76 0.44 7.18 -19.70
C THR A 76 1.62 6.50 -20.38
N LYS A 77 1.69 5.17 -20.34
CA LYS A 77 2.78 4.38 -20.92
C LYS A 77 2.27 3.00 -21.30
N TYR A 78 2.93 2.40 -22.29
CA TYR A 78 2.66 1.05 -22.76
C TYR A 78 3.86 0.14 -22.51
N PHE A 79 3.59 -1.11 -22.15
CA PHE A 79 4.60 -2.15 -21.90
C PHE A 79 4.35 -3.40 -22.75
N TRP A 80 3.97 -3.21 -24.02
CA TRP A 80 3.73 -4.30 -24.97
C TRP A 80 4.96 -5.18 -25.18
N ALA A 81 4.73 -6.48 -25.35
CA ALA A 81 5.76 -7.40 -25.85
C ALA A 81 6.13 -7.07 -27.30
N GLN A 82 7.23 -7.64 -27.77
CA GLN A 82 7.62 -7.49 -29.16
C GLN A 82 6.53 -8.05 -30.09
N GLN A 83 6.08 -7.24 -31.05
CA GLN A 83 4.99 -7.53 -32.00
C GLN A 83 3.57 -7.48 -31.42
N GLU A 84 3.41 -6.98 -30.18
CA GLU A 84 2.10 -6.68 -29.59
C GLU A 84 1.77 -5.17 -29.63
N PRO A 85 0.48 -4.78 -29.61
CA PRO A 85 -0.68 -5.66 -29.72
C PRO A 85 -0.85 -6.18 -31.15
N ASN A 86 -1.03 -7.50 -31.30
CA ASN A 86 -1.08 -8.17 -32.60
C ASN A 86 -2.49 -8.26 -33.19
N ASP A 87 -3.52 -7.97 -32.38
CA ASP A 87 -4.94 -7.96 -32.76
C ASP A 87 -5.38 -9.22 -33.52
N ASN A 88 -5.04 -10.40 -33.00
CA ASN A 88 -5.35 -11.68 -33.63
C ASN A 88 -6.85 -11.78 -33.99
N ASP A 89 -7.14 -11.88 -35.29
CA ASP A 89 -8.48 -11.86 -35.89
C ASP A 89 -9.38 -10.64 -35.55
N GLY A 90 -8.83 -9.52 -35.06
CA GLY A 90 -9.61 -8.32 -34.70
C GLY A 90 -10.41 -8.46 -33.39
N THR A 91 -10.10 -9.48 -32.58
CA THR A 91 -10.90 -9.88 -31.42
C THR A 91 -10.17 -9.78 -30.08
N ASP A 92 -8.87 -9.56 -30.11
CA ASP A 92 -8.00 -9.62 -28.93
C ASP A 92 -8.03 -8.29 -28.19
N ASN A 93 -9.12 -7.97 -27.48
CA ASN A 93 -9.35 -6.61 -26.94
C ASN A 93 -9.00 -6.41 -25.46
N CYS A 94 -8.51 -7.43 -24.77
CA CYS A 94 -8.21 -7.39 -23.34
C CYS A 94 -6.76 -7.77 -23.09
N VAL A 95 -6.15 -7.19 -22.06
CA VAL A 95 -4.69 -7.33 -21.85
C VAL A 95 -4.38 -8.26 -20.71
N VAL A 96 -3.44 -9.16 -20.96
CA VAL A 96 -2.75 -9.90 -19.91
C VAL A 96 -1.35 -9.36 -19.71
N ILE A 97 -0.84 -9.57 -18.50
CA ILE A 97 0.58 -9.49 -18.24
C ILE A 97 1.21 -10.89 -18.28
N LYS A 98 2.38 -10.99 -18.91
CA LYS A 98 3.21 -12.20 -18.98
C LYS A 98 4.67 -11.81 -19.15
N ASN A 99 5.57 -12.38 -18.36
CA ASN A 99 7.02 -12.11 -18.44
C ASN A 99 7.40 -10.62 -18.41
N ASN A 100 6.69 -9.82 -17.61
CA ASN A 100 6.83 -8.36 -17.56
C ASN A 100 6.43 -7.61 -18.83
N GLU A 101 5.69 -8.25 -19.73
CA GLU A 101 5.22 -7.66 -20.98
C GLU A 101 3.70 -7.80 -21.10
N TRP A 102 3.09 -6.90 -21.85
CA TRP A 102 1.66 -6.90 -22.13
C TRP A 102 1.38 -7.62 -23.44
N HIS A 103 0.37 -8.48 -23.41
CA HIS A 103 -0.17 -9.16 -24.58
C HIS A 103 -1.67 -8.92 -24.65
N ASP A 104 -2.18 -8.64 -25.84
CA ASP A 104 -3.62 -8.58 -26.06
C ASP A 104 -4.19 -9.98 -26.37
N HIS A 105 -5.39 -10.23 -25.87
CA HIS A 105 -6.07 -11.51 -25.96
C HIS A 105 -7.59 -11.33 -26.03
N ARG A 106 -8.26 -12.36 -26.54
CA ARG A 106 -9.72 -12.46 -26.51
C ARG A 106 -10.24 -12.34 -25.07
N CYS A 107 -11.06 -11.32 -24.83
CA CYS A 107 -11.70 -11.06 -23.54
C CYS A 107 -12.55 -12.24 -23.01
N SER A 108 -12.99 -13.12 -23.92
CA SER A 108 -13.78 -14.32 -23.61
C SER A 108 -12.95 -15.48 -23.04
N HIS A 109 -11.61 -15.42 -23.13
CA HIS A 109 -10.75 -16.44 -22.52
C HIS A 109 -10.81 -16.35 -20.99
N LYS A 110 -10.84 -17.50 -20.33
CA LYS A 110 -10.80 -17.57 -18.86
C LYS A 110 -9.37 -17.59 -18.39
N ARG A 111 -8.99 -16.65 -17.53
CA ARG A 111 -7.64 -16.52 -16.99
C ARG A 111 -7.67 -16.07 -15.54
N ALA A 112 -6.60 -16.36 -14.81
CA ALA A 112 -6.33 -15.71 -13.54
C ALA A 112 -6.27 -14.20 -13.76
N PHE A 113 -6.48 -13.41 -12.71
CA PHE A 113 -6.61 -11.97 -12.84
C PHE A 113 -6.07 -11.26 -11.60
N ILE A 114 -5.69 -10.00 -11.77
CA ILE A 114 -5.12 -9.22 -10.68
C ILE A 114 -6.08 -8.09 -10.35
N CYS A 115 -6.55 -8.04 -9.11
CA CYS A 115 -7.30 -6.91 -8.57
C CYS A 115 -6.34 -5.93 -7.89
N TYR A 116 -6.82 -4.73 -7.58
CA TYR A 116 -6.07 -3.81 -6.73
C TYR A 116 -6.94 -3.05 -5.74
N ASP A 117 -6.33 -2.63 -4.64
CA ASP A 117 -6.88 -1.69 -3.67
C ASP A 117 -6.14 -0.35 -3.71
N GLU A 118 -6.91 0.74 -3.65
CA GLU A 118 -6.38 2.09 -3.46
C GLU A 118 -6.25 2.43 -1.97
N LYS A 119 -5.22 3.20 -1.59
CA LYS A 119 -5.17 3.82 -0.26
C LYS A 119 -6.46 4.59 0.03
N GLN A 120 -7.07 4.33 1.19
CA GLN A 120 -8.30 5.00 1.60
C GLN A 120 -7.99 6.28 2.40
N TYR A 121 -8.37 7.43 1.83
CA TYR A 121 -8.42 8.71 2.52
C TYR A 121 -9.85 9.01 2.93
N ILE A 122 -10.04 9.34 4.20
CA ILE A 122 -11.37 9.53 4.78
C ILE A 122 -11.48 10.97 5.24
N PHE A 123 -12.35 11.72 4.57
CA PHE A 123 -12.65 13.10 4.90
C PHE A 123 -13.61 13.21 6.08
N HIS A 124 -13.27 14.05 7.06
CA HIS A 124 -14.13 14.40 8.18
C HIS A 124 -14.39 15.90 8.20
N ASP A 125 -15.65 16.30 7.98
CA ASP A 125 -16.08 17.70 8.03
C ASP A 125 -16.32 18.21 9.46
N ASP A 126 -16.39 17.30 10.45
CA ASP A 126 -16.49 17.67 11.86
C ASP A 126 -15.22 18.39 12.31
N LYS A 127 -15.34 19.68 12.62
CA LYS A 127 -14.16 20.52 12.88
C LYS A 127 -13.60 20.24 14.27
N LYS A 128 -12.37 19.74 14.31
CA LYS A 128 -11.64 19.41 15.55
C LYS A 128 -10.35 20.22 15.67
N THR A 129 -9.85 20.41 16.89
CA THR A 129 -8.46 20.87 17.09
C THR A 129 -7.50 19.83 16.54
N TRP A 130 -6.23 20.18 16.33
CA TRP A 130 -5.28 19.22 15.74
C TRP A 130 -5.16 17.95 16.59
N SER A 131 -5.02 18.09 17.91
CA SER A 131 -4.91 16.96 18.84
C SER A 131 -6.18 16.11 18.87
N GLU A 132 -7.36 16.74 18.90
CA GLU A 132 -8.66 16.04 18.82
C GLU A 132 -8.81 15.28 17.50
N ALA A 133 -8.35 15.86 16.38
CA ALA A 133 -8.41 15.23 15.06
C ALA A 133 -7.46 14.03 14.95
N GLN A 134 -6.25 14.16 15.49
CA GLN A 134 -5.27 13.08 15.55
C GLN A 134 -5.77 11.91 16.41
N GLU A 135 -6.24 12.21 17.62
CA GLU A 135 -6.81 11.21 18.53
C GLU A 135 -7.97 10.48 17.85
N TYR A 136 -8.87 11.21 17.21
CA TYR A 136 -9.97 10.61 16.46
C TYR A 136 -9.48 9.70 15.32
N CYS A 137 -8.51 10.14 14.51
CA CYS A 137 -7.98 9.31 13.44
C CYS A 137 -7.29 8.05 13.99
N ARG A 138 -6.61 8.12 15.13
CA ARG A 138 -5.97 6.96 15.77
C ARG A 138 -6.96 6.01 16.44
N GLU A 139 -8.08 6.54 16.93
CA GLU A 139 -9.14 5.73 17.53
C GLU A 139 -9.98 5.00 16.47
N LYS A 140 -10.24 5.64 15.32
CA LYS A 140 -11.19 5.14 14.31
C LYS A 140 -10.55 4.64 13.02
N HIS A 141 -9.33 5.08 12.70
CA HIS A 141 -8.61 4.82 11.45
C HIS A 141 -7.15 4.49 11.78
N THR A 142 -6.18 5.07 11.08
CA THR A 142 -4.74 4.95 11.41
C THR A 142 -4.18 6.24 11.99
N ASP A 143 -4.11 7.32 11.21
CA ASP A 143 -3.66 8.64 11.67
C ASP A 143 -4.15 9.73 10.69
N LEU A 144 -3.85 10.99 10.98
CA LEU A 144 -3.98 12.11 10.04
C LEU A 144 -3.08 11.88 8.83
N VAL A 145 -3.55 12.28 7.64
CA VAL A 145 -2.76 12.23 6.41
C VAL A 145 -1.37 12.85 6.62
N SER A 146 -0.34 12.08 6.30
CA SER A 146 1.05 12.36 6.65
C SER A 146 2.02 12.00 5.53
N GLY A 147 3.11 12.77 5.44
CA GLY A 147 4.20 12.51 4.50
C GLY A 147 3.89 12.95 3.07
N LEU A 148 4.96 13.17 2.29
CA LEU A 148 4.84 13.68 0.90
C LEU A 148 4.12 12.68 -0.02
N HIS A 149 4.30 11.38 0.20
CA HIS A 149 3.74 10.33 -0.63
C HIS A 149 2.20 10.32 -0.65
N GLN A 150 1.56 10.58 0.51
CA GLN A 150 0.10 10.72 0.59
C GLN A 150 -0.37 12.08 0.03
N LEU A 151 0.41 13.15 0.23
CA LEU A 151 0.02 14.51 -0.22
C LEU A 151 0.09 14.71 -1.74
N VAL A 152 0.88 13.91 -2.45
CA VAL A 152 0.94 13.91 -3.92
C VAL A 152 -0.02 12.91 -4.57
N ASP A 153 -0.73 12.13 -3.75
CA ASP A 153 -1.70 11.13 -4.19
C ASP A 153 -2.86 11.80 -4.95
N ARG A 154 -3.19 11.24 -6.13
CA ARG A 154 -4.24 11.78 -7.00
C ARG A 154 -5.63 11.67 -6.37
N LYS A 155 -5.88 10.64 -5.55
CA LYS A 155 -7.17 10.41 -4.89
C LYS A 155 -7.40 11.38 -3.75
N LEU A 156 -6.41 11.58 -2.87
CA LEU A 156 -6.50 12.63 -1.86
C LEU A 156 -6.74 14.00 -2.52
N ARG A 157 -6.04 14.28 -3.64
CA ARG A 157 -6.28 15.51 -4.42
C ARG A 157 -7.69 15.59 -4.99
N SER A 158 -8.23 14.50 -5.53
CA SER A 158 -9.60 14.44 -6.03
C SER A 158 -10.61 14.66 -4.89
N GLU A 159 -10.43 14.00 -3.75
CA GLU A 159 -11.25 14.18 -2.56
C GLU A 159 -11.26 15.63 -2.09
N ILE A 160 -10.09 16.29 -2.03
CA ILE A 160 -9.98 17.71 -1.70
C ILE A 160 -10.71 18.60 -2.72
N GLN A 161 -10.60 18.29 -4.02
CA GLN A 161 -11.25 19.07 -5.09
C GLN A 161 -12.78 18.90 -5.10
N ASN A 162 -13.27 17.73 -4.70
CA ASN A 162 -14.69 17.39 -4.64
C ASN A 162 -15.40 18.03 -3.43
N GLN A 163 -14.66 18.59 -2.47
CA GLN A 163 -15.27 19.23 -1.30
C GLN A 163 -16.02 20.52 -1.68
N LYS A 164 -17.25 20.65 -1.14
CA LYS A 164 -18.17 21.77 -1.40
C LYS A 164 -17.53 23.13 -1.11
N ASN A 165 -16.68 23.21 -0.09
CA ASN A 165 -16.00 24.44 0.28
C ASN A 165 -14.54 24.44 -0.18
N LYS A 166 -14.33 24.91 -1.41
CA LYS A 166 -13.02 25.02 -2.08
C LYS A 166 -12.01 25.92 -1.36
N ASN A 167 -12.42 26.69 -0.36
CA ASN A 167 -11.54 27.56 0.45
C ASN A 167 -11.22 26.97 1.84
N SER A 168 -11.63 25.73 2.12
CA SER A 168 -11.34 25.09 3.41
C SER A 168 -9.87 24.74 3.57
N PHE A 169 -9.44 24.76 4.83
CA PHE A 169 -8.10 24.41 5.28
C PHE A 169 -8.21 23.14 6.10
N TYR A 170 -7.47 22.10 5.73
CA TYR A 170 -7.57 20.78 6.35
C TYR A 170 -6.39 20.49 7.27
N TRP A 171 -6.62 19.80 8.38
CA TRP A 171 -5.50 19.28 9.18
C TRP A 171 -4.78 18.15 8.46
N ILE A 172 -3.46 18.17 8.56
CA ILE A 172 -2.53 17.09 8.18
C ILE A 172 -1.65 16.76 9.38
N GLY A 173 -0.96 15.63 9.35
CA GLY A 173 -0.18 15.13 10.49
C GLY A 173 1.09 15.92 10.86
N LEU A 174 1.43 17.02 10.19
CA LEU A 174 2.67 17.78 10.49
C LEU A 174 2.48 18.72 11.70
N PHE A 175 3.32 18.58 12.74
CA PHE A 175 3.29 19.37 14.00
C PHE A 175 4.71 19.75 14.53
N THR A 176 4.84 20.60 15.57
CA THR A 176 6.13 21.20 16.05
C THR A 176 6.31 21.11 17.59
N ASP A 177 7.53 20.94 18.18
CA ASP A 177 8.68 21.89 18.34
C ASP A 177 10.00 21.57 17.63
N GLY A 178 9.92 20.87 16.50
CA GLY A 178 11.04 20.64 15.57
C GLY A 178 10.54 19.99 14.29
N TRP A 179 9.46 20.51 13.71
CA TRP A 179 8.72 20.00 12.53
C TRP A 179 8.88 18.49 12.25
N GLY A 180 7.95 17.69 12.77
CA GLY A 180 7.87 16.24 12.52
C GLY A 180 6.48 15.84 12.04
N TRP A 181 6.40 14.81 11.20
CA TRP A 181 5.12 14.20 10.86
C TRP A 181 4.60 13.35 12.04
N SER A 182 3.28 13.31 12.24
CA SER A 182 2.62 12.59 13.34
C SER A 182 2.78 11.09 13.24
N ASP A 183 2.95 10.58 12.02
CA ASP A 183 3.31 9.19 11.71
C ASP A 183 4.81 8.88 11.96
N GLY A 184 5.57 9.83 12.49
CA GLY A 184 7.00 9.71 12.75
C GLY A 184 7.88 9.76 11.49
N SER A 185 7.33 10.08 10.32
CA SER A 185 8.11 10.15 9.07
C SER A 185 9.04 11.36 9.02
N LYS A 186 10.10 11.24 8.22
CA LYS A 186 11.12 12.30 8.08
C LYS A 186 10.52 13.54 7.39
N ALA A 187 10.59 14.70 8.04
CA ALA A 187 10.06 15.97 7.53
C ALA A 187 11.13 16.82 6.81
N SER A 188 11.88 16.22 5.88
CA SER A 188 12.98 16.87 5.16
C SER A 188 12.53 17.84 4.05
N PHE A 189 11.39 17.57 3.41
CA PHE A 189 10.82 18.41 2.35
C PHE A 189 9.67 19.26 2.86
N ARG A 190 9.61 20.54 2.44
CA ARG A 190 8.60 21.50 2.91
C ARG A 190 8.04 22.35 1.77
N ASN A 191 6.73 22.30 1.54
CA ASN A 191 6.07 23.02 0.45
C ASN A 191 5.27 24.26 0.93
N TRP A 192 5.93 25.13 1.69
CA TRP A 192 5.32 26.34 2.27
C TRP A 192 4.76 27.31 1.23
N LYS A 193 3.67 28.01 1.57
CA LYS A 193 3.12 29.14 0.79
C LYS A 193 4.02 30.39 0.93
N SER A 194 4.49 30.67 2.14
CA SER A 194 5.47 31.71 2.49
C SER A 194 6.24 31.32 3.75
N PHE A 195 7.50 31.74 3.86
CA PHE A 195 8.32 31.59 5.06
C PHE A 195 8.02 32.79 5.97
N GLU A 196 7.10 32.65 6.93
CA GLU A 196 6.93 33.62 8.00
C GLU A 196 7.18 32.93 9.34
N ASP A 197 8.43 33.10 9.80
CA ASP A 197 8.95 32.76 11.12
C ASP A 197 8.34 33.69 12.18
N ASP A 198 7.04 33.57 12.43
CA ASP A 198 6.41 34.18 13.60
C ASP A 198 6.08 33.11 14.63
N ASN A 199 6.95 33.03 15.64
CA ASN A 199 7.31 31.83 16.37
C ASN A 199 6.56 31.67 17.70
N SER A 200 5.36 32.23 17.86
CA SER A 200 4.73 32.29 19.19
C SER A 200 3.51 31.40 19.40
N LYS A 201 2.85 30.84 18.37
CA LYS A 201 1.62 30.00 18.55
C LYS A 201 1.34 28.94 17.47
N LYS A 202 2.20 28.77 16.47
CA LYS A 202 1.87 27.94 15.29
C LYS A 202 2.35 26.49 15.48
N CYS A 203 1.46 25.60 15.91
CA CYS A 203 1.79 24.20 16.29
C CYS A 203 1.45 23.14 15.23
N ALA A 204 0.66 23.47 14.20
CA ALA A 204 0.20 22.52 13.20
C ALA A 204 0.15 23.12 11.79
N VAL A 205 0.22 22.27 10.76
CA VAL A 205 0.18 22.70 9.35
C VAL A 205 -1.19 22.41 8.75
N THR A 206 -1.63 23.31 7.89
CA THR A 206 -2.81 23.08 7.06
C THR A 206 -2.47 23.01 5.58
N LEU A 207 -3.16 22.13 4.87
CA LEU A 207 -3.09 22.04 3.43
C LEU A 207 -4.07 23.03 2.79
N LEU A 208 -3.52 23.93 1.97
CA LEU A 208 -4.30 24.91 1.22
C LEU A 208 -4.86 24.28 -0.07
N PRO A 209 -5.94 24.84 -0.65
CA PRO A 209 -6.45 24.43 -1.97
C PRO A 209 -5.40 24.51 -3.09
N SER A 210 -4.43 25.43 -2.96
CA SER A 210 -3.28 25.56 -3.85
C SER A 210 -2.19 24.49 -3.65
N GLN A 211 -2.43 23.50 -2.79
CA GLN A 211 -1.49 22.44 -2.40
C GLN A 211 -0.21 22.93 -1.71
N LYS A 212 -0.21 24.20 -1.28
CA LYS A 212 0.83 24.81 -0.46
C LYS A 212 0.50 24.65 1.02
N TRP A 213 1.51 24.75 1.88
CA TRP A 213 1.38 24.56 3.32
C TRP A 213 1.38 25.89 4.05
N ASP A 214 0.64 25.97 5.14
CA ASP A 214 0.57 27.15 5.99
C ASP A 214 0.55 26.76 7.47
N SER A 215 1.35 27.42 8.29
CA SER A 215 1.49 27.13 9.72
C SER A 215 0.40 27.86 10.52
N ARG A 216 -0.23 27.15 11.46
CA ARG A 216 -1.43 27.64 12.17
C ARG A 216 -1.43 27.25 13.64
N ASP A 217 -2.21 28.01 14.39
CA ASP A 217 -2.55 27.77 15.80
C ASP A 217 -3.38 26.47 15.93
N CYS A 218 -2.91 25.53 16.75
CA CYS A 218 -3.48 24.20 16.92
C CYS A 218 -4.83 24.20 17.66
N ASP A 219 -5.17 25.30 18.35
CA ASP A 219 -6.45 25.45 19.05
C ASP A 219 -7.62 25.75 18.08
N LYS A 220 -7.33 25.98 16.80
CA LYS A 220 -8.37 26.23 15.79
C LYS A 220 -9.04 24.93 15.35
N LYS A 221 -10.37 24.91 15.35
CA LYS A 221 -11.13 23.78 14.83
C LYS A 221 -11.17 23.78 13.30
N LYS A 222 -10.76 22.67 12.67
CA LYS A 222 -10.74 22.50 11.20
C LYS A 222 -11.19 21.10 10.80
N PRO A 223 -11.73 20.93 9.58
CA PRO A 223 -11.93 19.61 9.01
C PRO A 223 -10.59 18.93 8.75
N PHE A 224 -10.59 17.61 8.62
CA PHE A 224 -9.36 16.83 8.57
C PHE A 224 -9.51 15.58 7.71
N PHE A 225 -8.39 15.06 7.24
CA PHE A 225 -8.33 13.78 6.53
C PHE A 225 -7.58 12.76 7.39
N CYS A 226 -8.21 11.62 7.61
CA CYS A 226 -7.50 10.44 8.09
C CYS A 226 -7.06 9.59 6.90
N TYR A 227 -6.01 8.79 7.09
CA TYR A 227 -5.74 7.65 6.22
C TYR A 227 -5.97 6.36 6.99
N LYS A 228 -6.21 5.28 6.23
CA LYS A 228 -6.31 3.92 6.76
C LYS A 228 -5.18 3.07 6.17
N GLU A 229 -4.28 2.63 7.03
CA GLU A 229 -3.24 1.61 6.84
C GLU A 229 -3.42 0.53 7.93
N GLU A 230 -2.79 -0.63 7.77
CA GLU A 230 -2.94 -1.74 8.72
C GLU A 230 -2.42 -1.36 10.12
N ASN A 231 -3.31 -1.36 11.13
CA ASN A 231 -2.92 -1.17 12.53
C ASN A 231 -2.23 -2.43 13.07
N MET A 232 -1.25 -2.29 13.98
CA MET A 232 -0.38 -3.39 14.42
C MET A 232 -0.29 -3.50 15.94
N ILE A 233 -0.26 -4.72 16.48
CA ILE A 233 -0.10 -5.01 17.91
C ILE A 233 1.03 -6.01 18.17
N LEU A 234 1.86 -5.75 19.18
CA LEU A 234 2.84 -6.72 19.68
C LEU A 234 2.15 -7.70 20.65
N ILE A 235 2.34 -8.99 20.41
CA ILE A 235 1.95 -10.06 21.32
C ILE A 235 3.20 -10.59 22.03
N LYS A 236 3.21 -10.50 23.38
CA LYS A 236 4.36 -10.89 24.22
C LYS A 236 4.43 -12.39 24.54
N GLU A 237 3.58 -13.21 23.92
CA GLU A 237 3.71 -14.66 23.99
C GLU A 237 4.90 -15.15 23.16
N LYS A 238 5.54 -16.25 23.57
CA LYS A 238 6.65 -16.87 22.84
C LYS A 238 6.13 -18.08 22.06
N LYS A 239 6.01 -17.93 20.74
CA LYS A 239 5.42 -18.93 19.85
C LYS A 239 6.30 -19.21 18.64
N THR A 240 6.19 -20.40 18.08
CA THR A 240 6.69 -20.71 16.73
C THR A 240 5.98 -19.83 15.71
N TRP A 241 6.52 -19.73 14.49
CA TRP A 241 5.90 -18.89 13.46
C TRP A 241 4.47 -19.39 13.14
N GLU A 242 4.27 -20.70 13.04
CA GLU A 242 2.95 -21.30 12.77
C GLU A 242 1.96 -21.05 13.91
N GLU A 243 2.36 -21.28 15.16
CA GLU A 243 1.53 -20.98 16.34
C GLU A 243 1.19 -19.47 16.45
N ALA A 244 2.11 -18.60 16.07
CA ALA A 244 1.92 -17.14 16.05
C ALA A 244 0.94 -16.73 14.93
N SER A 245 1.07 -17.32 13.75
CA SER A 245 0.17 -17.13 12.63
C SER A 245 -1.26 -17.53 13.00
N ASP A 246 -1.44 -18.73 13.53
CA ASP A 246 -2.74 -19.22 14.00
C ASP A 246 -3.35 -18.32 15.07
N TYR A 247 -2.53 -17.84 16.01
CA TYR A 247 -2.99 -16.88 17.01
C TYR A 247 -3.49 -15.60 16.36
N CYS A 248 -2.71 -15.00 15.46
CA CYS A 248 -3.08 -13.74 14.83
C CYS A 248 -4.29 -13.89 13.90
N ILE A 249 -4.41 -15.00 13.15
CA ILE A 249 -5.59 -15.29 12.31
C ILE A 249 -6.85 -15.46 13.16
N LYS A 250 -6.72 -16.09 14.33
CA LYS A 250 -7.86 -16.36 15.23
C LYS A 250 -8.34 -15.13 16.00
N ASN A 251 -7.41 -14.29 16.46
CA ASN A 251 -7.72 -13.19 17.38
C ASN A 251 -7.66 -11.81 16.71
N HIS A 252 -7.05 -11.72 15.52
CA HIS A 252 -6.80 -10.51 14.76
C HIS A 252 -6.93 -10.83 13.26
N ARG A 253 -6.32 -10.04 12.36
CA ARG A 253 -6.37 -10.29 10.91
C ARG A 253 -5.35 -11.34 10.44
N GLY A 254 -4.17 -11.34 11.05
CA GLY A 254 -3.03 -12.18 10.65
C GLY A 254 -1.73 -11.63 11.21
N LEU A 255 -0.61 -12.32 10.99
CA LEU A 255 0.72 -11.73 11.24
C LEU A 255 0.89 -10.48 10.36
N VAL A 256 1.70 -9.54 10.83
CA VAL A 256 1.84 -8.25 10.15
C VAL A 256 2.61 -8.35 8.83
N SER A 257 2.15 -7.61 7.84
CA SER A 257 2.85 -7.38 6.58
C SER A 257 3.50 -6.00 6.55
N ILE A 258 4.72 -5.91 6.02
CA ILE A 258 5.45 -4.64 5.90
C ILE A 258 5.78 -4.38 4.43
N THR A 259 4.99 -3.51 3.80
CA THR A 259 5.06 -3.16 2.39
C THR A 259 5.57 -1.74 2.12
N ASP A 260 5.81 -0.96 3.17
CA ASP A 260 6.47 0.35 3.06
C ASP A 260 7.28 0.74 4.31
N SER A 261 8.01 1.84 4.18
CA SER A 261 8.92 2.34 5.23
C SER A 261 8.20 2.97 6.44
N SER A 262 6.93 3.34 6.31
CA SER A 262 6.12 3.79 7.45
C SER A 262 5.67 2.59 8.27
N GLN A 263 5.18 1.53 7.63
CA GLN A 263 4.86 0.26 8.29
C GLN A 263 6.09 -0.34 8.99
N GLN A 264 7.26 -0.31 8.35
CA GLN A 264 8.51 -0.75 8.98
C GLN A 264 8.81 0.03 10.27
N ARG A 265 8.62 1.36 10.25
CA ARG A 265 8.83 2.21 11.42
C ARG A 265 7.87 1.84 12.55
N TRP A 266 6.59 1.63 12.23
CA TRP A 266 5.60 1.26 13.24
C TRP A 266 5.86 -0.11 13.84
N ALA A 267 6.18 -1.09 13.00
CA ALA A 267 6.58 -2.41 13.45
C ALA A 267 7.84 -2.35 14.34
N ALA A 268 8.82 -1.51 13.98
CA ALA A 268 10.01 -1.24 14.80
C ALA A 268 9.68 -0.65 16.18
N GLU A 269 8.77 0.34 16.27
CA GLU A 269 8.34 0.88 17.57
C GLU A 269 7.71 -0.21 18.45
N LYS A 270 6.88 -1.09 17.87
CA LYS A 270 6.32 -2.23 18.59
C LYS A 270 7.39 -3.24 19.02
N ALA A 271 8.37 -3.54 18.16
CA ALA A 271 9.42 -4.51 18.46
C ALA A 271 10.33 -4.10 19.62
N LYS A 272 10.53 -2.80 19.87
CA LYS A 272 11.30 -2.30 21.03
C LYS A 272 10.74 -2.78 22.36
N GLU A 273 9.43 -2.99 22.43
CA GLU A 273 8.72 -3.43 23.63
C GLU A 273 8.78 -4.96 23.84
N ALA A 274 9.33 -5.72 22.89
CA ALA A 274 9.38 -7.17 22.94
C ALA A 274 10.33 -7.70 24.03
N ASP A 275 10.00 -8.87 24.58
CA ASP A 275 10.82 -9.56 25.58
C ASP A 275 11.88 -10.45 24.90
N THR A 276 11.68 -10.79 23.62
CA THR A 276 12.60 -11.58 22.79
C THR A 276 13.53 -10.68 21.96
N GLY A 277 14.70 -11.20 21.57
CA GLY A 277 15.66 -10.46 20.73
C GLY A 277 15.20 -10.24 19.29
N TYR A 278 14.17 -10.97 18.87
CA TYR A 278 13.51 -10.88 17.57
C TYR A 278 11.99 -10.90 17.74
N VAL A 279 11.25 -10.43 16.74
CA VAL A 279 9.79 -10.56 16.65
C VAL A 279 9.37 -11.15 15.32
N TRP A 280 8.44 -12.11 15.31
CA TRP A 280 7.93 -12.67 14.07
C TRP A 280 7.13 -11.64 13.28
N LEU A 281 7.38 -11.62 11.98
CA LEU A 281 6.58 -10.94 10.97
C LEU A 281 5.85 -11.97 10.11
N GLY A 282 4.90 -11.51 9.29
CA GLY A 282 4.11 -12.37 8.42
C GLY A 282 4.83 -12.91 7.20
N LEU A 283 6.13 -12.69 7.05
CA LEU A 283 6.87 -13.10 5.85
C LEU A 283 7.45 -14.51 6.02
N ARG A 284 7.09 -15.44 5.13
CA ARG A 284 7.56 -16.83 5.14
C ARG A 284 8.03 -17.25 3.74
N TYR A 285 9.01 -18.14 3.70
CA TYR A 285 9.47 -18.78 2.48
C TYR A 285 8.68 -20.07 2.21
N THR A 286 8.29 -20.30 0.97
CA THR A 286 7.66 -21.56 0.53
C THR A 286 8.49 -22.26 -0.52
N CYS A 287 8.90 -23.49 -0.22
CA CYS A 287 9.61 -24.34 -1.18
C CYS A 287 8.75 -24.78 -2.37
N VAL A 288 7.42 -24.73 -2.24
CA VAL A 288 6.53 -25.13 -3.34
C VAL A 288 6.51 -24.06 -4.43
N LEU A 289 6.66 -22.78 -4.05
CA LEU A 289 6.59 -21.65 -4.98
C LEU A 289 7.95 -20.95 -5.16
N ASP A 290 9.00 -21.42 -4.47
CA ASP A 290 10.36 -20.87 -4.48
C ASP A 290 10.39 -19.35 -4.27
N LEU A 291 9.59 -18.86 -3.31
CA LEU A 291 9.47 -17.42 -3.05
C LEU A 291 9.09 -17.10 -1.61
N TRP A 292 9.34 -15.85 -1.25
CA TRP A 292 8.91 -15.22 -0.01
C TRP A 292 7.56 -14.51 -0.21
N PHE A 293 6.59 -14.77 0.66
CA PHE A 293 5.27 -14.12 0.64
C PHE A 293 4.83 -13.73 2.05
N TRP A 294 4.14 -12.60 2.13
CA TRP A 294 3.47 -12.18 3.34
C TRP A 294 2.22 -13.01 3.60
N VAL A 295 1.81 -13.19 4.87
CA VAL A 295 0.58 -13.95 5.24
C VAL A 295 -0.71 -13.36 4.67
N ASN A 296 -0.70 -12.11 4.20
CA ASN A 296 -1.82 -11.49 3.48
C ASN A 296 -1.73 -11.68 1.95
N ASP A 297 -0.88 -12.62 1.50
CA ASP A 297 -0.60 -12.96 0.10
C ASP A 297 0.00 -11.81 -0.72
N GLU A 298 0.53 -10.76 -0.07
CA GLU A 298 1.30 -9.71 -0.71
C GLU A 298 2.75 -10.16 -0.97
N LEU A 299 3.33 -9.68 -2.07
CA LEU A 299 4.75 -9.89 -2.36
C LEU A 299 5.65 -8.87 -1.65
N VAL A 300 6.90 -9.28 -1.43
CA VAL A 300 7.93 -8.48 -0.74
C VAL A 300 8.46 -7.34 -1.63
N CYS A 301 7.78 -6.20 -1.61
CA CYS A 301 8.16 -5.00 -2.38
C CYS A 301 9.02 -4.01 -1.58
N TYR A 302 8.84 -3.95 -0.26
CA TYR A 302 9.73 -3.27 0.67
C TYR A 302 10.64 -4.30 1.32
N LYS A 303 11.92 -3.94 1.51
CA LYS A 303 12.95 -4.82 2.05
C LYS A 303 13.74 -4.04 3.10
N ASN A 304 13.88 -4.63 4.28
CA ASN A 304 14.76 -4.13 5.33
C ASN A 304 15.69 -5.25 5.86
N TRP A 305 16.17 -6.11 4.97
CA TRP A 305 17.08 -7.21 5.32
C TRP A 305 18.39 -6.70 5.90
N ALA A 306 18.94 -7.43 6.88
CA ALA A 306 20.32 -7.22 7.35
C ALA A 306 21.30 -7.72 6.27
N SER A 307 22.16 -6.82 5.75
CA SER A 307 23.30 -6.98 4.81
C SER A 307 23.60 -8.35 4.13
N ASP A 308 23.79 -8.31 2.80
CA ASP A 308 24.44 -9.23 1.83
C ASP A 308 24.14 -10.74 1.81
N GLU A 309 23.43 -11.32 2.77
CA GLU A 309 22.92 -12.68 2.60
C GLU A 309 21.61 -12.62 1.81
N GLU A 310 21.58 -13.25 0.63
CA GLU A 310 20.33 -13.61 0.00
C GLU A 310 19.47 -14.37 1.02
N PRO A 311 18.18 -14.02 1.18
CA PRO A 311 17.37 -14.58 2.24
C PRO A 311 17.29 -16.10 2.06
N VAL A 312 17.91 -16.84 3.01
CA VAL A 312 18.14 -18.29 2.90
C VAL A 312 16.86 -19.04 2.52
N GLU A 313 16.90 -19.67 1.35
CA GLU A 313 15.77 -20.32 0.65
C GLU A 313 15.55 -21.77 1.14
N TRP A 314 15.21 -21.96 2.42
CA TRP A 314 14.88 -23.28 2.98
C TRP A 314 13.45 -23.33 3.53
N CYS A 315 12.80 -24.49 3.42
CA CYS A 315 11.35 -24.67 3.65
C CYS A 315 10.85 -24.35 5.06
N ASP A 316 11.77 -24.37 6.03
CA ASP A 316 11.47 -24.20 7.46
C ASP A 316 11.92 -22.82 7.94
N ARG A 317 11.81 -21.81 7.08
CA ARG A 317 12.30 -20.45 7.34
C ARG A 317 11.21 -19.41 7.29
N ALA A 318 11.24 -18.52 8.27
CA ALA A 318 10.38 -17.36 8.35
C ALA A 318 11.18 -16.12 8.75
N VAL A 319 10.61 -14.94 8.52
CA VAL A 319 11.27 -13.66 8.83
C VAL A 319 10.94 -13.21 10.24
N ALA A 320 12.00 -12.91 10.99
CA ALA A 320 11.90 -12.19 12.24
C ALA A 320 12.65 -10.86 12.14
N MET A 321 12.05 -9.80 12.68
CA MET A 321 12.67 -8.49 12.78
C MET A 321 13.46 -8.38 14.08
N SER A 322 14.65 -7.81 14.03
CA SER A 322 15.47 -7.62 15.23
C SER A 322 14.90 -6.55 16.16
N LYS A 323 15.01 -6.79 17.47
CA LYS A 323 14.73 -5.78 18.50
C LYS A 323 15.83 -4.72 18.57
N GLY A 324 17.05 -5.06 18.14
CA GLY A 324 18.25 -4.21 18.20
C GLY A 324 18.22 -3.02 17.25
N GLU A 325 19.35 -2.31 17.17
CA GLU A 325 19.49 -1.18 16.25
C GLU A 325 19.28 -1.59 14.79
N GLY A 326 18.63 -0.74 14.01
CA GLY A 326 18.33 -0.98 12.59
C GLY A 326 17.00 -1.71 12.32
N HIS A 327 16.50 -2.50 13.28
CA HIS A 327 15.26 -3.29 13.12
C HIS A 327 15.21 -4.08 11.81
N GLU A 328 16.36 -4.64 11.45
CA GLU A 328 16.56 -5.35 10.21
C GLU A 328 15.86 -6.73 10.25
N TRP A 329 15.52 -7.22 9.07
CA TRP A 329 14.87 -8.51 8.87
C TRP A 329 15.92 -9.61 8.77
N HIS A 330 15.68 -10.69 9.49
CA HIS A 330 16.54 -11.87 9.48
C HIS A 330 15.71 -13.12 9.20
N THR A 331 16.30 -14.03 8.44
CA THR A 331 15.77 -15.36 8.25
C THR A 331 16.04 -16.22 9.50
N LYS A 332 14.99 -16.82 10.06
CA LYS A 332 15.03 -17.67 11.26
C LYS A 332 14.36 -19.00 11.00
N ALA A 333 14.71 -20.03 11.77
CA ALA A 333 14.01 -21.30 11.68
C ALA A 333 12.60 -21.13 12.24
N ASP A 334 11.57 -21.59 11.53
CA ASP A 334 10.16 -21.36 11.88
C ASP A 334 9.72 -22.03 13.20
N ASN A 335 10.51 -23.01 13.67
CA ASN A 335 10.38 -23.67 14.97
C ASN A 335 10.96 -22.88 16.16
N GLU A 336 11.67 -21.77 15.93
CA GLU A 336 12.14 -20.88 16.99
C GLU A 336 10.95 -20.14 17.64
N LYS A 337 11.07 -19.77 18.92
CA LYS A 337 9.99 -19.11 19.66
C LYS A 337 10.28 -17.64 19.94
N PHE A 338 9.52 -16.76 19.29
CA PHE A 338 9.63 -15.31 19.46
C PHE A 338 8.29 -14.68 19.86
N ASN A 339 8.34 -13.45 20.36
CA ASN A 339 7.19 -12.55 20.31
C ASN A 339 6.84 -12.24 18.86
N PHE A 340 5.65 -11.72 18.61
CA PHE A 340 5.15 -11.58 17.25
C PHE A 340 4.19 -10.39 17.11
N ILE A 341 4.11 -9.82 15.92
CA ILE A 341 3.26 -8.66 15.65
C ILE A 341 2.08 -9.11 14.78
N CYS A 342 0.86 -8.85 15.25
CA CYS A 342 -0.36 -9.09 14.48
C CYS A 342 -0.85 -7.79 13.84
N ALA A 343 -1.44 -7.89 12.65
CA ALA A 343 -2.28 -6.86 12.07
C ALA A 343 -3.68 -6.91 12.71
N LEU A 344 -4.16 -5.77 13.20
CA LEU A 344 -5.50 -5.59 13.79
C LEU A 344 -6.57 -5.49 12.69
N HIS A 345 -7.83 -5.74 13.07
CA HIS A 345 -9.02 -5.63 12.21
C HIS A 345 -9.37 -4.19 11.83
#